data_AF-A0A1Q2YDC6-F1
#
_entry.id   AF-A0A1Q2YDC6-F1
#
_cell.length_a   1.000
_cell.length_b   1.000
_cell.length_c   1.000
_cell.angle_alpha   90.00
_cell.angle_beta   90.00
_cell.angle_gamma   90.00
#
_symmetry.space_group_name_H-M   'P 1'
#
loop_
_entity.id
_entity.type
_entity.pdbx_description
1 polymer ?
#
loop_
_entity_poly.entity_id
_entity_poly.type
_entity_poly.pdbx_seq_one_letter_code
_entity_poly.pdbx_strand_id
1 'polypeptide(L)'
;MNSAVNRLIEISKNLSNEDLWLCSLIYDFFSDLTSKTVDPIQSNLPVSMELSQPLPLLISTLKLMIMKSDPSNINPVQVMQLLLTVSENQSLEIINDMIDFLVEKYPQQLLPYSSELITSMCSYFLRISEDESYSSSNDSSEDATKETKLLGLLDNILTVVISVSDKQVILDLNNQLSCVISSVLDNAALDLVESVMELVQELDTKCKQVLNLDIVINSFKNYGYDYFDYYLGYFQSVYCYGNLHQRSTVTKLLGWIVSENPSGFDPDDSEFVEFLTSLVSEMVVSCNSNEDDSGLSDKVFRTVLEMTFNSYEEKDEFWGNKYIFRCIIGGFLKKPMIVMNMFGDILDQVLVKFKDLVENGTWCTVYDLKLGMLGLLEIVKGCADNERIRNMAVELISLLCDRYNGAVEHREKLLKITAGEENVSNGSGGEKDEEFDLLSDDGFDELNKVSVLDDIDVVKEIKTHLTVSN
;
A
#
# COMPACT_ATOMS: atom_id res chain seq x y z
N MET A 1 50.82 -17.23 -5.43
CA MET A 1 51.11 -15.78 -5.36
C MET A 1 52.36 -15.33 -6.16
N ASN A 2 53.47 -16.07 -6.27
CA ASN A 2 54.72 -15.54 -6.87
C ASN A 2 54.81 -15.40 -8.41
N SER A 3 53.85 -15.88 -9.22
CA SER A 3 53.88 -15.69 -10.69
C SER A 3 53.10 -14.46 -11.17
N ALA A 4 52.20 -13.92 -10.35
CA ALA A 4 51.38 -12.76 -10.69
C ALA A 4 52.12 -11.43 -10.38
N VAL A 5 52.87 -11.42 -9.27
CA VAL A 5 53.70 -10.28 -8.84
C VAL A 5 54.79 -9.93 -9.88
N ASN A 6 55.44 -10.94 -10.46
CA ASN A 6 56.48 -10.71 -11.49
C ASN A 6 55.90 -10.23 -12.83
N ARG A 7 54.67 -10.64 -13.19
CA ARG A 7 53.95 -10.12 -14.37
C ARG A 7 53.50 -8.67 -14.18
N LEU A 8 53.11 -8.28 -12.96
CA LEU A 8 52.71 -6.91 -12.63
C LEU A 8 53.89 -5.93 -12.64
N ILE A 9 55.07 -6.36 -12.19
CA ILE A 9 56.32 -5.55 -12.26
C ILE A 9 56.83 -5.39 -13.71
N GLU A 10 56.52 -6.34 -14.60
CA GLU A 10 56.85 -6.27 -16.01
C GLU A 10 55.88 -5.35 -16.79
N ILE A 11 54.61 -5.30 -16.36
CA ILE A 11 53.57 -4.41 -16.90
C ILE A 11 53.75 -2.96 -16.41
N SER A 12 54.14 -2.75 -15.15
CA SER A 12 54.35 -1.40 -14.57
C SER A 12 55.55 -0.65 -15.16
N LYS A 13 56.45 -1.34 -15.88
CA LYS A 13 57.60 -0.73 -16.55
C LYS A 13 57.28 -0.17 -17.94
N ASN A 14 56.07 -0.43 -18.46
CA ASN A 14 55.68 -0.11 -19.84
C ASN A 14 54.47 0.85 -19.95
N LEU A 15 54.02 1.49 -18.87
CA LEU A 15 52.81 2.32 -18.89
C LEU A 15 53.09 3.77 -18.47
N SER A 16 52.50 4.72 -19.21
CA SER A 16 52.64 6.16 -19.07
C SER A 16 51.86 6.73 -17.88
N ASN A 17 52.36 7.86 -17.37
CA ASN A 17 52.07 8.48 -16.07
C ASN A 17 50.62 8.94 -15.76
N GLU A 18 49.64 8.77 -16.64
CA GLU A 18 48.32 9.43 -16.46
C GLU A 18 47.28 8.60 -15.69
N ASP A 19 47.47 7.29 -15.53
CA ASP A 19 46.49 6.39 -14.87
C ASP A 19 46.99 5.75 -13.56
N LEU A 20 48.16 6.17 -13.06
CA LEU A 20 48.81 5.59 -11.88
C LEU A 20 48.13 5.94 -10.54
N TRP A 21 47.37 7.04 -10.50
CA TRP A 21 46.69 7.50 -9.30
C TRP A 21 45.43 6.67 -8.99
N LEU A 22 44.68 6.25 -10.01
CA LEU A 22 43.45 5.46 -9.87
C LEU A 22 43.74 4.02 -9.41
N CYS A 23 44.78 3.40 -9.97
CA CYS A 23 45.24 2.07 -9.54
C CYS A 23 45.83 2.09 -8.12
N SER A 24 46.53 3.16 -7.73
CA SER A 24 47.05 3.30 -6.35
C SER A 24 45.94 3.51 -5.33
N LEU A 25 44.89 4.27 -5.67
CA LEU A 25 43.73 4.50 -4.80
C LEU A 25 42.92 3.20 -4.59
N ILE A 26 42.73 2.44 -5.66
CA ILE A 26 42.12 1.11 -5.63
C ILE A 26 42.98 0.16 -4.78
N TYR A 27 44.30 0.17 -4.94
CA TYR A 27 45.21 -0.70 -4.20
C TYR A 27 45.32 -0.36 -2.70
N ASP A 28 45.36 0.92 -2.33
CA ASP A 28 45.34 1.38 -0.93
C ASP A 28 44.02 0.99 -0.25
N PHE A 29 42.88 1.18 -0.93
CA PHE A 29 41.56 0.82 -0.39
C PHE A 29 41.38 -0.71 -0.22
N PHE A 30 41.96 -1.52 -1.11
CA PHE A 30 41.92 -2.98 -1.00
C PHE A 30 42.98 -3.58 -0.05
N SER A 31 44.05 -2.83 0.29
CA SER A 31 45.06 -3.24 1.28
C SER A 31 44.49 -3.26 2.70
N ASP A 32 43.60 -2.34 3.05
CA ASP A 32 43.04 -2.22 4.41
C ASP A 32 41.96 -3.27 4.75
N LEU A 33 41.37 -3.91 3.75
CA LEU A 33 40.31 -4.92 3.95
C LEU A 33 40.83 -6.34 4.25
N THR A 34 42.16 -6.60 4.23
CA THR A 34 42.73 -7.93 4.52
C THR A 34 43.83 -7.91 5.59
N SER A 35 43.44 -7.47 6.80
CA SER A 35 44.02 -7.87 8.09
C SER A 35 45.56 -7.88 8.22
N LYS A 36 46.13 -6.79 8.76
CA LYS A 36 47.10 -6.80 9.87
C LYS A 36 47.29 -5.39 10.41
N THR A 37 47.30 -5.25 11.73
CA THR A 37 47.62 -4.03 12.48
C THR A 37 48.92 -3.39 11.98
N VAL A 38 48.87 -2.13 11.53
CA VAL A 38 50.04 -1.30 11.24
C VAL A 38 49.92 0.00 12.04
N ASP A 39 50.98 0.34 12.78
CA ASP A 39 51.06 1.48 13.69
C ASP A 39 50.87 2.84 12.99
N PRO A 40 50.29 3.84 13.69
CA PRO A 40 50.06 5.16 13.15
C PRO A 40 51.35 5.98 13.23
N ILE A 41 52.15 5.99 12.17
CA ILE A 41 53.18 7.02 11.98
C ILE A 41 52.87 7.81 10.71
N GLN A 42 52.36 9.01 10.98
CA GLN A 42 52.44 10.23 10.18
C GLN A 42 53.40 10.17 9.00
N SER A 43 52.91 10.50 7.80
CA SER A 43 53.35 11.72 7.11
C SER A 43 52.65 11.90 5.76
N ASN A 44 51.89 12.99 5.68
CA ASN A 44 51.57 13.78 4.48
C ASN A 44 50.85 13.06 3.33
N LEU A 45 49.51 13.09 3.33
CA LEU A 45 48.76 13.16 2.08
C LEU A 45 49.16 14.47 1.37
N PRO A 46 49.74 14.43 0.15
CA PRO A 46 49.88 15.61 -0.65
C PRO A 46 48.62 15.77 -1.50
N VAL A 47 48.26 17.03 -1.70
CA VAL A 47 47.39 17.53 -2.79
C VAL A 47 45.88 17.47 -2.52
N SER A 48 45.35 18.67 -2.29
CA SER A 48 43.99 19.10 -2.54
C SER A 48 43.36 18.41 -3.75
N MET A 49 42.38 17.53 -3.51
CA MET A 49 41.51 17.02 -4.57
C MET A 49 40.56 18.16 -4.98
N GLU A 50 40.89 18.85 -6.07
CA GLU A 50 39.88 19.54 -6.86
C GLU A 50 38.98 18.46 -7.49
N LEU A 51 37.71 18.41 -7.07
CA LEU A 51 36.70 17.42 -7.43
C LEU A 51 36.17 17.60 -8.87
N SER A 52 37.01 17.38 -9.89
CA SER A 52 36.62 17.51 -11.31
C SER A 52 36.19 16.20 -12.00
N GLN A 53 35.57 15.28 -11.25
CA GLN A 53 34.73 14.11 -11.63
C GLN A 53 35.32 12.69 -11.88
N PRO A 54 34.52 11.60 -11.69
CA PRO A 54 33.19 11.56 -11.04
C PRO A 54 33.05 10.44 -10.00
N LEU A 55 32.75 10.82 -8.75
CA LEU A 55 32.17 9.95 -7.72
C LEU A 55 31.02 9.05 -8.26
N PRO A 56 30.19 9.50 -9.23
CA PRO A 56 29.27 8.62 -9.94
C PRO A 56 29.87 7.35 -10.55
N LEU A 57 31.02 7.41 -11.22
CA LEU A 57 31.61 6.21 -11.84
C LEU A 57 32.01 5.16 -10.80
N LEU A 58 32.45 5.62 -9.63
CA LEU A 58 32.82 4.77 -8.50
C LEU A 58 31.59 4.06 -7.91
N ILE A 59 30.48 4.79 -7.79
CA ILE A 59 29.20 4.27 -7.32
C ILE A 59 28.61 3.28 -8.35
N SER A 60 28.65 3.58 -9.67
CA SER A 60 28.23 2.63 -10.72
C SER A 60 29.02 1.32 -10.65
N THR A 61 30.33 1.42 -10.42
CA THR A 61 31.22 0.26 -10.33
C THR A 61 30.92 -0.56 -9.08
N LEU A 62 30.61 0.09 -7.97
CA LEU A 62 30.20 -0.55 -6.72
C LEU A 62 28.88 -1.31 -6.91
N LYS A 63 27.88 -0.71 -7.58
CA LYS A 63 26.60 -1.37 -7.94
C LYS A 63 26.84 -2.63 -8.77
N LEU A 64 27.66 -2.56 -9.83
CA LEU A 64 28.02 -3.72 -10.66
C LEU A 64 28.74 -4.83 -9.88
N MET A 65 29.63 -4.47 -8.96
CA MET A 65 30.29 -5.44 -8.09
C MET A 65 29.30 -6.14 -7.16
N ILE A 66 28.36 -5.41 -6.56
CA ILE A 66 27.35 -6.01 -5.68
C ILE A 66 26.36 -6.87 -6.48
N MET A 67 26.11 -6.55 -7.74
CA MET A 67 25.35 -7.42 -8.65
C MET A 67 26.07 -8.74 -8.94
N LYS A 68 27.40 -8.73 -9.06
CA LYS A 68 28.22 -9.90 -9.47
C LYS A 68 28.85 -10.68 -8.32
N SER A 69 28.88 -10.12 -7.12
CA SER A 69 29.50 -10.74 -5.95
C SER A 69 28.54 -11.68 -5.23
N ASP A 70 29.10 -12.67 -4.53
CA ASP A 70 28.34 -13.57 -3.66
C ASP A 70 27.73 -12.75 -2.50
N PRO A 71 26.41 -12.85 -2.22
CA PRO A 71 25.74 -12.09 -1.18
C PRO A 71 26.32 -12.28 0.22
N SER A 72 27.08 -13.35 0.46
CA SER A 72 27.77 -13.61 1.73
C SER A 72 29.06 -12.79 1.94
N ASN A 73 29.58 -12.12 0.91
CA ASN A 73 30.82 -11.33 0.96
C ASN A 73 30.59 -9.81 0.99
N ILE A 74 29.34 -9.37 1.05
CA ILE A 74 28.98 -7.95 0.99
C ILE A 74 28.40 -7.56 2.35
N ASN A 75 28.86 -6.43 2.89
CA ASN A 75 28.24 -5.80 4.05
C ASN A 75 27.38 -4.61 3.58
N PRO A 76 26.11 -4.84 3.19
CA PRO A 76 25.25 -3.80 2.63
C PRO A 76 25.01 -2.65 3.62
N VAL A 77 25.11 -2.89 4.93
CA VAL A 77 25.02 -1.87 5.97
C VAL A 77 26.17 -0.86 5.87
N GLN A 78 27.41 -1.32 5.75
CA GLN A 78 28.57 -0.43 5.64
C GLN A 78 28.55 0.37 4.35
N VAL A 79 28.10 -0.25 3.26
CA VAL A 79 27.93 0.43 1.97
C VAL A 79 26.84 1.49 2.09
N MET A 80 25.71 1.18 2.74
CA MET A 80 24.63 2.13 2.99
C MET A 80 25.11 3.31 3.85
N GLN A 81 25.80 3.07 4.97
CA GLN A 81 26.34 4.14 5.82
C GLN A 81 27.30 5.07 5.07
N LEU A 82 28.15 4.50 4.21
CA LEU A 82 29.04 5.28 3.37
C LEU A 82 28.26 6.12 2.35
N LEU A 83 27.26 5.53 1.69
CA LEU A 83 26.40 6.23 0.72
C LEU A 83 25.60 7.36 1.39
N LEU A 84 25.07 7.15 2.58
CA LEU A 84 24.38 8.19 3.35
C LEU A 84 25.33 9.33 3.74
N THR A 85 26.51 9.02 4.26
CA THR A 85 27.55 10.02 4.59
C THR A 85 27.97 10.83 3.35
N VAL A 86 28.05 10.17 2.19
CA VAL A 86 28.35 10.85 0.93
C VAL A 86 27.15 11.68 0.48
N SER A 87 25.91 11.21 0.67
CA SER A 87 24.67 11.93 0.31
C SER A 87 24.48 13.23 1.10
N GLU A 88 24.90 13.26 2.37
CA GLU A 88 24.88 14.48 3.20
C GLU A 88 25.77 15.57 2.60
N ASN A 89 26.90 15.17 2.03
CA ASN A 89 27.92 16.08 1.50
C ASN A 89 27.76 16.35 0.00
N GLN A 90 27.18 15.42 -0.76
CA GLN A 90 27.05 15.46 -2.22
C GLN A 90 25.69 14.91 -2.68
N SER A 91 24.92 15.74 -3.39
CA SER A 91 23.65 15.36 -4.00
C SER A 91 23.88 14.70 -5.37
N LEU A 92 24.22 13.41 -5.39
CA LEU A 92 24.39 12.64 -6.62
C LEU A 92 23.25 11.65 -6.81
N GLU A 93 22.57 11.71 -7.95
CA GLU A 93 21.41 10.86 -8.29
C GLU A 93 21.71 9.37 -8.22
N ILE A 94 22.92 8.97 -8.63
CA ILE A 94 23.37 7.58 -8.58
C ILE A 94 23.53 7.02 -7.16
N ILE A 95 23.62 7.86 -6.14
CA ILE A 95 23.57 7.40 -4.75
C ILE A 95 22.19 6.83 -4.47
N ASN A 96 21.13 7.48 -4.93
CA ASN A 96 19.75 6.99 -4.79
C ASN A 96 19.60 5.67 -5.54
N ASP A 97 19.95 5.61 -6.83
CA ASP A 97 19.93 4.35 -7.61
C ASP A 97 20.63 3.16 -6.92
N MET A 98 21.63 3.46 -6.10
CA MET A 98 22.38 2.45 -5.36
C MET A 98 21.76 2.12 -4.00
N ILE A 99 21.16 3.10 -3.32
CA ILE A 99 20.34 2.90 -2.12
C ILE A 99 19.13 2.03 -2.47
N ASP A 100 18.42 2.33 -3.55
CA ASP A 100 17.25 1.59 -4.04
C ASP A 100 17.62 0.12 -4.28
N PHE A 101 18.72 -0.08 -5.02
CA PHE A 101 19.24 -1.40 -5.31
C PHE A 101 19.66 -2.18 -4.05
N LEU A 102 20.15 -1.50 -3.00
CA LEU A 102 20.51 -2.13 -1.73
C LEU A 102 19.29 -2.48 -0.90
N VAL A 103 18.28 -1.61 -0.87
CA VAL A 103 17.00 -1.83 -0.16
C VAL A 103 16.23 -2.99 -0.81
N GLU A 104 16.15 -3.01 -2.15
CA GLU A 104 15.51 -4.09 -2.92
C GLU A 104 16.24 -5.43 -2.72
N LYS A 105 17.57 -5.43 -2.76
CA LYS A 105 18.37 -6.67 -2.74
C LYS A 105 18.67 -7.21 -1.33
N TYR A 106 18.75 -6.35 -0.32
CA TYR A 106 19.14 -6.74 1.06
C TYR A 106 18.22 -6.17 2.16
N PRO A 107 16.88 -6.25 2.03
CA PRO A 107 15.97 -5.64 3.00
C PRO A 107 16.18 -6.20 4.42
N GLN A 108 16.42 -7.50 4.54
CA GLN A 108 16.62 -8.15 5.84
C GLN A 108 17.90 -7.73 6.58
N GLN A 109 18.95 -7.35 5.85
CA GLN A 109 20.22 -6.93 6.46
C GLN A 109 20.20 -5.46 6.85
N LEU A 110 19.33 -4.66 6.21
CA LEU A 110 19.18 -3.22 6.46
C LEU A 110 18.15 -2.90 7.55
N LEU A 111 17.26 -3.85 7.89
CA LEU A 111 16.31 -3.78 9.01
C LEU A 111 16.86 -3.14 10.31
N PRO A 112 18.05 -3.53 10.83
CA PRO A 112 18.60 -2.95 12.08
C PRO A 112 18.95 -1.47 11.98
N TYR A 113 19.04 -0.92 10.77
CA TYR A 113 19.43 0.47 10.46
C TYR A 113 18.30 1.24 9.77
N SER A 114 17.09 0.67 9.68
CA SER A 114 15.92 1.28 9.05
C SER A 114 15.63 2.69 9.56
N SER A 115 15.79 2.94 10.87
CA SER A 115 15.62 4.28 11.46
C SER A 115 16.65 5.31 11.00
N GLU A 116 17.93 4.93 10.91
CA GLU A 116 18.98 5.84 10.41
C GLU A 116 18.78 6.12 8.92
N LEU A 117 18.41 5.09 8.15
CA LEU A 117 18.14 5.19 6.72
C LEU A 117 16.98 6.14 6.43
N ILE A 118 15.84 5.94 7.09
CA ILE A 118 14.66 6.80 6.93
C ILE A 118 14.95 8.22 7.40
N THR A 119 15.69 8.41 8.49
CA THR A 119 16.09 9.76 8.94
C THR A 119 16.90 10.51 7.87
N SER A 120 17.87 9.82 7.25
CA SER A 120 18.68 10.39 6.18
C SER A 120 17.83 10.71 4.94
N MET A 121 16.95 9.79 4.54
CA MET A 121 16.04 9.99 3.41
C MET A 121 15.07 11.14 3.66
N CYS A 122 14.48 11.26 4.86
CA CYS A 122 13.60 12.37 5.23
C CYS A 122 14.33 13.72 5.19
N SER A 123 15.55 13.76 5.73
CA SER A 123 16.37 14.98 5.73
C SER A 123 16.72 15.41 4.30
N TYR A 124 17.00 14.44 3.43
CA TYR A 124 17.27 14.69 2.02
C TYR A 124 16.02 15.14 1.26
N PHE A 125 14.87 14.52 1.53
CA PHE A 125 13.57 14.90 0.97
C PHE A 125 13.27 16.38 1.25
N LEU A 126 13.35 16.78 2.52
CA LEU A 126 13.08 18.15 2.95
C LEU A 126 14.07 19.14 2.30
N ARG A 127 15.35 18.78 2.21
CA ARG A 127 16.36 19.61 1.55
C ARG A 127 16.06 19.81 0.07
N ILE A 128 15.71 18.76 -0.68
CA ILE A 128 15.32 18.92 -2.10
C ILE A 128 14.06 19.77 -2.19
N SER A 129 13.05 19.50 -1.34
CA SER A 129 11.78 20.20 -1.34
C SER A 129 11.95 21.71 -1.15
N GLU A 130 12.81 22.14 -0.23
CA GLU A 130 13.09 23.55 0.06
C GLU A 130 14.06 24.21 -0.95
N ASP A 131 14.87 23.43 -1.65
CA ASP A 131 15.89 23.98 -2.55
C ASP A 131 15.28 24.46 -3.88
N GLU A 132 15.26 25.79 -4.05
CA GLU A 132 14.75 26.48 -5.24
C GLU A 132 15.61 26.24 -6.50
N SER A 133 16.88 25.85 -6.33
CA SER A 133 17.81 25.64 -7.46
C SER A 133 17.38 24.47 -8.35
N TYR A 134 16.72 23.46 -7.80
CA TYR A 134 16.13 22.34 -8.54
C TYR A 134 14.89 22.73 -9.37
N SER A 135 14.31 23.90 -9.11
CA SER A 135 13.18 24.45 -9.89
C SER A 135 13.65 25.25 -11.11
N SER A 136 14.95 25.56 -11.19
CA SER A 136 15.52 26.48 -12.17
C SER A 136 16.28 25.79 -13.31
N SER A 137 16.39 24.46 -13.32
CA SER A 137 16.98 23.68 -14.41
C SER A 137 16.00 23.52 -15.59
N ASN A 138 15.50 24.65 -16.10
CA ASN A 138 15.00 24.76 -17.46
C ASN A 138 16.21 24.89 -18.39
N ASP A 139 16.75 23.76 -18.86
CA ASP A 139 17.12 23.56 -20.26
C ASP A 139 18.04 22.35 -20.43
N SER A 140 17.66 21.50 -21.39
CA SER A 140 18.45 20.49 -22.09
C SER A 140 18.89 19.20 -21.36
N SER A 141 18.25 18.11 -21.82
CA SER A 141 18.67 16.68 -21.78
C SER A 141 18.68 15.95 -20.43
N GLU A 142 17.78 14.99 -20.30
CA GLU A 142 17.86 13.76 -19.48
C GLU A 142 17.93 13.87 -17.94
N ASP A 143 17.99 15.05 -17.33
CA ASP A 143 17.95 15.16 -15.85
C ASP A 143 16.51 15.07 -15.30
N ALA A 144 16.26 14.11 -14.39
CA ALA A 144 14.97 13.93 -13.72
C ALA A 144 14.51 15.21 -13.00
N THR A 145 13.21 15.56 -13.14
CA THR A 145 12.64 16.76 -12.50
C THR A 145 12.72 16.65 -10.98
N LYS A 146 12.64 17.79 -10.29
CA LYS A 146 12.58 17.84 -8.82
C LYS A 146 11.51 16.89 -8.26
N GLU A 147 10.33 16.87 -8.88
CA GLU A 147 9.22 15.99 -8.52
C GLU A 147 9.57 14.52 -8.69
N THR A 148 10.16 14.11 -9.83
CA THR A 148 10.58 12.72 -10.05
C THR A 148 11.59 12.25 -9.00
N LYS A 149 12.50 13.13 -8.57
CA LYS A 149 13.48 12.83 -7.51
C LYS A 149 12.83 12.68 -6.14
N LEU A 150 11.85 13.51 -5.82
CA LEU A 150 11.09 13.42 -4.56
C LEU A 150 10.21 12.17 -4.53
N LEU A 151 9.58 11.82 -5.65
CA LEU A 151 8.76 10.61 -5.79
C LEU A 151 9.60 9.34 -5.57
N GLY A 152 10.72 9.21 -6.28
CA GLY A 152 11.62 8.06 -6.10
C GLY A 152 12.12 7.92 -4.65
N LEU A 153 12.34 9.04 -3.95
CA LEU A 153 12.71 9.00 -2.54
C LEU A 153 11.56 8.53 -1.62
N LEU A 154 10.31 8.90 -1.92
CA LEU A 154 9.13 8.41 -1.20
C LEU A 154 8.93 6.91 -1.43
N ASP A 155 9.07 6.43 -2.67
CA ASP A 155 8.92 5.01 -3.01
C ASP A 155 9.96 4.14 -2.28
N ASN A 156 11.18 4.66 -2.11
CA ASN A 156 12.20 4.02 -1.30
C ASN A 156 11.84 3.97 0.18
N ILE A 157 11.35 5.08 0.72
CA ILE A 157 10.87 5.13 2.11
C ILE A 157 9.76 4.11 2.30
N LEU A 158 8.80 4.05 1.38
CA LEU A 158 7.70 3.09 1.39
C LEU A 158 8.22 1.65 1.37
N THR A 159 9.18 1.34 0.49
CA THR A 159 9.80 0.00 0.40
C THR A 159 10.47 -0.40 1.72
N VAL A 160 11.19 0.53 2.36
CA VAL A 160 11.79 0.29 3.68
C VAL A 160 10.70 0.04 4.72
N VAL A 161 9.64 0.86 4.76
CA VAL A 161 8.52 0.70 5.71
C VAL A 161 7.82 -0.65 5.53
N ILE A 162 7.54 -1.06 4.29
CA ILE A 162 6.96 -2.38 3.96
C ILE A 162 7.84 -3.52 4.50
N SER A 163 9.16 -3.38 4.40
CA SER A 163 10.12 -4.40 4.86
C SER A 163 10.22 -4.53 6.39
N VAL A 164 9.81 -3.49 7.14
CA VAL A 164 9.84 -3.48 8.59
C VAL A 164 8.62 -4.20 9.15
N SER A 165 8.84 -5.13 10.07
CA SER A 165 7.79 -5.93 10.73
C SER A 165 7.59 -5.57 12.22
N ASP A 166 8.54 -4.86 12.83
CA ASP A 166 8.45 -4.47 14.23
C ASP A 166 7.60 -3.20 14.41
N LYS A 167 6.47 -3.34 15.10
CA LYS A 167 5.54 -2.24 15.38
C LYS A 167 6.18 -1.05 16.10
N GLN A 168 7.09 -1.28 17.05
CA GLN A 168 7.72 -0.18 17.78
C GLN A 168 8.63 0.65 16.87
N VAL A 169 9.36 -0.03 15.98
CA VAL A 169 10.19 0.63 14.97
C VAL A 169 9.32 1.47 14.04
N ILE A 170 8.18 0.95 13.56
CA ILE A 170 7.26 1.72 12.70
C ILE A 170 6.73 2.99 13.41
N LEU A 171 6.39 2.91 14.69
CA LEU A 171 5.95 4.09 15.46
C LEU A 171 7.06 5.15 15.57
N ASP A 172 8.30 4.72 15.78
CA ASP A 172 9.45 5.63 15.83
C ASP A 172 9.72 6.26 14.45
N LEU A 173 9.58 5.47 13.37
CA LEU A 173 9.67 5.94 11.99
C LEU A 173 8.59 6.96 11.65
N ASN A 174 7.34 6.75 12.08
CA ASN A 174 6.24 7.69 11.85
C ASN A 174 6.56 9.08 12.41
N ASN A 175 7.21 9.16 13.59
CA ASN A 175 7.61 10.45 14.16
C ASN A 175 8.63 11.19 13.28
N GLN A 176 9.51 10.45 12.59
CA GLN A 176 10.48 11.01 11.65
C GLN A 176 9.82 11.43 10.33
N LEU A 177 8.89 10.59 9.84
CA LEU A 177 8.16 10.80 8.59
C LEU A 177 7.10 11.91 8.69
N SER A 178 6.64 12.26 9.89
CA SER A 178 5.60 13.26 10.10
C SER A 178 5.92 14.61 9.44
N CYS A 179 7.19 15.03 9.41
CA CYS A 179 7.59 16.26 8.71
C CYS A 179 7.45 16.16 7.18
N VAL A 180 7.81 15.01 6.60
CA VAL A 180 7.67 14.74 5.16
C VAL A 180 6.19 14.67 4.78
N ILE A 181 5.40 13.93 5.54
CA ILE A 181 3.94 13.78 5.34
C ILE A 181 3.27 15.15 5.39
N SER A 182 3.55 15.94 6.44
CA SER A 182 2.99 17.30 6.57
C SER A 182 3.45 18.20 5.43
N SER A 183 4.72 18.13 5.04
CA SER A 183 5.25 18.94 3.94
C SER A 183 4.57 18.66 2.59
N VAL A 184 4.15 17.43 2.33
CA VAL A 184 3.44 17.09 1.09
C VAL A 184 1.96 17.47 1.19
N LEU A 185 1.30 17.09 2.29
CA LEU A 185 -0.14 17.27 2.47
C LEU A 185 -0.55 18.72 2.73
N ASP A 186 0.26 19.51 3.45
CA ASP A 186 -0.07 20.92 3.71
C ASP A 186 0.19 21.82 2.49
N ASN A 187 1.19 21.47 1.66
CA ASN A 187 1.56 22.25 0.48
C ASN A 187 0.80 21.82 -0.80
N ALA A 188 -0.05 20.79 -0.71
CA ALA A 188 -0.78 20.23 -1.84
C ALA A 188 0.16 19.87 -3.02
N ALA A 189 1.27 19.19 -2.73
CA ALA A 189 2.18 18.70 -3.76
C ALA A 189 1.57 17.46 -4.45
N LEU A 190 0.61 17.70 -5.35
CA LEU A 190 -0.32 16.71 -5.92
C LEU A 190 0.37 15.46 -6.47
N ASP A 191 1.49 15.62 -7.18
CA ASP A 191 2.24 14.51 -7.78
C ASP A 191 2.85 13.54 -6.75
N LEU A 192 2.87 13.92 -5.47
CA LEU A 192 3.41 13.12 -4.37
C LEU A 192 2.32 12.62 -3.41
N VAL A 193 1.06 13.04 -3.59
CA VAL A 193 -0.03 12.76 -2.65
C VAL A 193 -0.35 11.27 -2.62
N GLU A 194 -0.43 10.62 -3.77
CA GLU A 194 -0.69 9.18 -3.89
C GLU A 194 0.31 8.36 -3.06
N SER A 195 1.62 8.51 -3.34
CA SER A 195 2.68 7.81 -2.59
C SER A 195 2.68 8.12 -1.09
N VAL A 196 2.36 9.37 -0.69
CA VAL A 196 2.25 9.72 0.74
C VAL A 196 1.03 9.07 1.38
N MET A 197 -0.10 8.99 0.68
CA MET A 197 -1.28 8.33 1.22
C MET A 197 -1.06 6.82 1.36
N GLU A 198 -0.42 6.18 0.39
CA GLU A 198 0.01 4.77 0.49
C GLU A 198 0.94 4.56 1.68
N LEU A 199 1.95 5.43 1.86
CA LEU A 199 2.86 5.38 3.00
C LEU A 199 2.11 5.49 4.33
N VAL A 200 1.19 6.45 4.48
CA VAL A 200 0.43 6.62 5.72
C VAL A 200 -0.47 5.41 5.98
N GLN A 201 -1.12 4.87 4.95
CA GLN A 201 -1.93 3.65 5.07
C GLN A 201 -1.10 2.44 5.50
N GLU A 202 0.11 2.29 4.96
CA GLU A 202 1.01 1.19 5.31
C GLU A 202 1.48 1.29 6.77
N LEU A 203 1.81 2.50 7.24
CA LEU A 203 2.14 2.76 8.65
C LEU A 203 0.99 2.34 9.58
N ASP A 204 -0.25 2.71 9.23
CA ASP A 204 -1.44 2.36 10.00
C ASP A 204 -1.66 0.85 10.05
N THR A 205 -1.49 0.18 8.91
CA THR A 205 -1.67 -1.26 8.75
C THR A 205 -0.65 -2.06 9.56
N LYS A 206 0.63 -1.69 9.48
CA LYS A 206 1.70 -2.33 10.24
C LYS A 206 1.56 -2.09 11.75
N CYS A 207 1.13 -0.91 12.15
CA CYS A 207 0.91 -0.59 13.57
C CYS A 207 -0.41 -1.12 14.11
N LYS A 208 -1.38 -1.46 13.24
CA LYS A 208 -2.78 -1.66 13.61
C LYS A 208 -3.31 -0.52 14.49
N GLN A 209 -2.99 0.71 14.09
CA GLN A 209 -3.36 1.93 14.81
C GLN A 209 -3.37 3.10 13.83
N VAL A 210 -4.32 4.02 13.99
CA VAL A 210 -4.46 5.21 13.15
C VAL A 210 -3.48 6.30 13.53
N LEU A 211 -2.72 6.78 12.54
CA LEU A 211 -1.72 7.83 12.60
C LEU A 211 -2.08 8.98 11.64
N ASN A 212 -1.65 10.21 11.94
CA ASN A 212 -1.77 11.39 11.05
C ASN A 212 -3.19 11.83 10.62
N LEU A 213 -4.25 11.38 11.30
CA LEU A 213 -5.65 11.64 10.91
C LEU A 213 -5.98 13.12 10.70
N ASP A 214 -5.55 14.02 11.59
CA ASP A 214 -5.91 15.42 11.49
C ASP A 214 -5.35 16.08 10.22
N ILE A 215 -4.12 15.74 9.82
CA ILE A 215 -3.47 16.28 8.62
C ILE A 215 -4.19 15.76 7.38
N VAL A 216 -4.46 14.45 7.32
CA VAL A 216 -5.17 13.83 6.19
C VAL A 216 -6.59 14.39 6.01
N ILE A 217 -7.32 14.60 7.11
CA ILE A 217 -8.66 15.20 7.06
C ILE A 217 -8.61 16.65 6.55
N ASN A 218 -7.58 17.40 6.95
CA ASN A 218 -7.40 18.78 6.48
C ASN A 218 -7.02 18.81 4.99
N SER A 219 -6.09 17.96 4.53
CA SER A 219 -5.70 17.91 3.12
C SER A 219 -6.86 17.49 2.23
N PHE A 220 -7.64 16.50 2.66
CA PHE A 220 -8.83 16.05 1.94
C PHE A 220 -9.85 17.19 1.76
N LYS A 221 -10.15 17.94 2.82
CA LYS A 221 -11.09 19.07 2.75
C LYS A 221 -10.57 20.26 1.94
N ASN A 222 -9.26 20.44 1.85
CA ASN A 222 -8.67 21.57 1.16
C ASN A 222 -8.56 21.35 -0.35
N TYR A 223 -8.13 20.16 -0.78
CA TYR A 223 -7.95 19.83 -2.19
C TYR A 223 -8.17 18.34 -2.50
N GLY A 224 -7.98 17.44 -1.52
CA GLY A 224 -8.04 16.00 -1.76
C GLY A 224 -9.43 15.45 -2.10
N TYR A 225 -10.49 16.26 -1.99
CA TYR A 225 -11.83 15.90 -2.49
C TYR A 225 -11.82 15.59 -3.99
N ASP A 226 -11.00 16.30 -4.78
CA ASP A 226 -10.86 16.03 -6.23
C ASP A 226 -9.94 14.83 -6.53
N TYR A 227 -9.30 14.26 -5.49
CA TYR A 227 -8.33 13.16 -5.56
C TYR A 227 -8.73 12.05 -4.59
N PHE A 228 -10.03 11.79 -4.46
CA PHE A 228 -10.60 10.98 -3.39
C PHE A 228 -10.08 9.55 -3.37
N ASP A 229 -9.72 8.98 -4.52
CA ASP A 229 -9.25 7.61 -4.65
C ASP A 229 -7.99 7.34 -3.83
N TYR A 230 -7.05 8.30 -3.79
CA TYR A 230 -5.82 8.18 -3.00
C TYR A 230 -6.09 8.07 -1.50
N TYR A 231 -7.24 8.52 -1.02
CA TYR A 231 -7.58 8.56 0.40
C TYR A 231 -8.41 7.35 0.87
N LEU A 232 -8.96 6.57 -0.07
CA LEU A 232 -9.90 5.51 0.24
C LEU A 232 -9.33 4.48 1.22
N GLY A 233 -8.16 3.92 0.89
CA GLY A 233 -7.53 2.87 1.70
C GLY A 233 -7.14 3.36 3.09
N TYR A 234 -6.71 4.62 3.22
CA TYR A 234 -6.48 5.25 4.52
C TYR A 234 -7.78 5.39 5.33
N PHE A 235 -8.86 5.90 4.77
CA PHE A 235 -10.11 6.03 5.53
C PHE A 235 -10.72 4.67 5.94
N GLN A 236 -10.52 3.63 5.12
CA GLN A 236 -10.86 2.27 5.49
C GLN A 236 -10.01 1.75 6.66
N SER A 237 -8.69 2.02 6.65
CA SER A 237 -7.80 1.66 7.77
C SER A 237 -8.23 2.36 9.07
N VAL A 238 -8.72 3.60 8.99
CA VAL A 238 -9.27 4.33 10.15
C VAL A 238 -10.43 3.59 10.80
N TYR A 239 -11.27 2.95 10.00
CA TYR A 239 -12.40 2.17 10.51
C TYR A 239 -12.02 0.80 11.04
N CYS A 240 -10.97 0.19 10.50
CA CYS A 240 -10.46 -1.09 10.96
C CYS A 240 -9.65 -0.97 12.27
N TYR A 241 -8.84 0.08 12.41
CA TYR A 241 -7.87 0.22 13.51
C TYR A 241 -8.13 1.39 14.46
N GLY A 242 -9.02 2.31 14.09
CA GLY A 242 -9.25 3.54 14.84
C GLY A 242 -10.11 3.33 16.08
N ASN A 243 -9.81 4.13 17.11
CA ASN A 243 -10.72 4.25 18.24
C ASN A 243 -12.02 4.98 17.83
N LEU A 244 -13.00 4.99 18.73
CA LEU A 244 -14.30 5.58 18.48
C LEU A 244 -14.24 7.07 18.09
N HIS A 245 -13.32 7.83 18.68
CA HIS A 245 -13.15 9.25 18.35
C HIS A 245 -12.64 9.44 16.92
N GLN A 246 -11.65 8.64 16.50
CA GLN A 246 -11.09 8.68 15.15
C GLN A 246 -12.13 8.28 14.10
N ARG A 247 -12.89 7.22 14.35
CA ARG A 247 -14.00 6.80 13.49
C ARG A 247 -15.08 7.86 13.39
N SER A 248 -15.43 8.50 14.50
CA SER A 248 -16.37 9.64 14.52
C SER A 248 -15.89 10.82 13.66
N THR A 249 -14.59 11.10 13.60
CA THR A 249 -14.04 12.16 12.74
C THR A 249 -14.27 11.87 11.27
N VAL A 250 -14.01 10.64 10.81
CA VAL A 250 -14.31 10.23 9.42
C VAL A 250 -15.81 10.22 9.16
N THR A 251 -16.65 9.85 10.12
CA THR A 251 -18.12 9.98 9.99
C THR A 251 -18.58 11.41 9.78
N LYS A 252 -17.94 12.37 10.47
CA LYS A 252 -18.22 13.80 10.26
C LYS A 252 -17.75 14.28 8.89
N LEU A 253 -16.64 13.74 8.39
CA LEU A 253 -16.21 14.00 7.00
C LEU A 253 -17.27 13.50 6.02
N LEU A 254 -17.76 12.27 6.18
CA LEU A 254 -18.83 11.72 5.35
C LEU A 254 -20.11 12.57 5.42
N GLY A 255 -20.48 13.03 6.62
CA GLY A 255 -21.59 13.97 6.79
C GLY A 255 -21.37 15.31 6.08
N TRP A 256 -20.13 15.79 5.99
CA TRP A 256 -19.77 16.97 5.21
C TRP A 256 -19.89 16.69 3.70
N ILE A 257 -19.35 15.57 3.19
CA ILE A 257 -19.48 15.15 1.79
C ILE A 257 -20.94 15.11 1.36
N VAL A 258 -21.80 14.50 2.18
CA VAL A 258 -23.25 14.45 1.95
C VAL A 258 -23.88 15.84 1.91
N SER A 259 -23.41 16.77 2.75
CA SER A 259 -23.94 18.15 2.78
C SER A 259 -23.52 19.01 1.59
N GLU A 260 -22.34 18.74 1.00
CA GLU A 260 -21.87 19.39 -0.23
C GLU A 260 -22.62 18.90 -1.47
N ASN A 261 -23.25 17.72 -1.39
CA ASN A 261 -23.98 17.09 -2.50
C ASN A 261 -25.50 16.99 -2.23
N PRO A 262 -26.23 18.09 -1.95
CA PRO A 262 -27.62 18.01 -1.48
C PRO A 262 -28.61 17.44 -2.52
N SER A 263 -28.24 17.44 -3.80
CA SER A 263 -29.05 16.90 -4.90
C SER A 263 -28.87 15.39 -5.11
N GLY A 264 -28.00 14.73 -4.35
CA GLY A 264 -27.53 13.39 -4.68
C GLY A 264 -26.17 13.43 -5.35
N PHE A 265 -25.64 12.25 -5.64
CA PHE A 265 -24.38 12.08 -6.38
C PHE A 265 -24.67 11.98 -7.87
N ASP A 266 -23.74 12.43 -8.71
CA ASP A 266 -23.84 12.26 -10.16
C ASP A 266 -23.62 10.76 -10.48
N PRO A 267 -24.60 10.02 -11.01
CA PRO A 267 -24.41 8.63 -11.37
C PRO A 267 -23.38 8.45 -12.51
N ASP A 268 -23.15 9.49 -13.33
CA ASP A 268 -22.13 9.48 -14.38
C ASP A 268 -20.70 9.54 -13.79
N ASP A 269 -20.57 9.98 -12.53
CA ASP A 269 -19.33 9.92 -11.74
C ASP A 269 -19.25 8.58 -11.00
N SER A 270 -19.09 7.50 -11.76
CA SER A 270 -19.06 6.14 -11.23
C SER A 270 -17.92 5.95 -10.22
N GLU A 271 -16.76 6.57 -10.46
CA GLU A 271 -15.59 6.49 -9.58
C GLU A 271 -15.92 7.04 -8.19
N PHE A 272 -16.58 8.21 -8.11
CA PHE A 272 -16.97 8.78 -6.82
C PHE A 272 -18.01 7.93 -6.08
N VAL A 273 -19.00 7.37 -6.80
CA VAL A 273 -20.00 6.48 -6.20
C VAL A 273 -19.33 5.21 -5.67
N GLU A 274 -18.37 4.65 -6.39
CA GLU A 274 -17.59 3.48 -5.97
C GLU A 274 -16.73 3.79 -4.74
N PHE A 275 -16.00 4.91 -4.73
CA PHE A 275 -15.28 5.41 -3.57
C PHE A 275 -16.19 5.47 -2.33
N LEU A 276 -17.31 6.17 -2.46
CA LEU A 276 -18.22 6.43 -1.35
C LEU A 276 -18.85 5.14 -0.81
N THR A 277 -19.33 4.27 -1.70
CA THR A 277 -19.96 3.01 -1.31
C THR A 277 -18.96 1.99 -0.80
N SER A 278 -17.74 1.97 -1.33
CA SER A 278 -16.63 1.16 -0.82
C SER A 278 -16.28 1.59 0.61
N LEU A 279 -16.08 2.89 0.84
CA LEU A 279 -15.81 3.44 2.18
C LEU A 279 -16.93 3.12 3.15
N VAL A 280 -18.18 3.43 2.80
CA VAL A 280 -19.34 3.21 3.68
C VAL A 280 -19.54 1.73 3.98
N SER A 281 -19.30 0.84 3.02
CA SER A 281 -19.41 -0.61 3.25
C SER A 281 -18.45 -1.08 4.36
N GLU A 282 -17.19 -0.65 4.33
CA GLU A 282 -16.20 -1.02 5.34
C GLU A 282 -16.54 -0.37 6.70
N MET A 283 -17.01 0.88 6.68
CA MET A 283 -17.45 1.57 7.89
C MET A 283 -18.59 0.83 8.60
N VAL A 284 -19.59 0.37 7.84
CA VAL A 284 -20.73 -0.37 8.37
C VAL A 284 -20.27 -1.69 8.98
N VAL A 285 -19.49 -2.47 8.25
CA VAL A 285 -19.01 -3.80 8.67
C VAL A 285 -18.14 -3.69 9.93
N SER A 286 -17.34 -2.63 10.04
CA SER A 286 -16.47 -2.34 11.18
C SER A 286 -17.18 -1.78 12.41
N CYS A 287 -18.49 -1.49 12.35
CA CYS A 287 -19.24 -1.03 13.51
C CYS A 287 -19.52 -2.16 14.51
N ASN A 288 -19.36 -1.87 15.80
CA ASN A 288 -19.84 -2.75 16.87
C ASN A 288 -21.28 -2.39 17.25
N SER A 289 -22.07 -3.39 17.66
CA SER A 289 -23.45 -3.22 18.12
C SER A 289 -23.61 -2.33 19.36
N ASN A 290 -22.51 -2.05 20.07
CA ASN A 290 -22.48 -1.22 21.27
C ASN A 290 -22.05 0.24 20.98
N GLU A 291 -21.69 0.58 19.74
CA GLU A 291 -21.11 1.87 19.35
C GLU A 291 -22.14 2.81 18.71
N ASP A 292 -23.39 2.75 19.19
CA ASP A 292 -24.47 3.62 18.74
C ASP A 292 -24.03 5.09 18.72
N ASP A 293 -24.34 5.76 17.60
CA ASP A 293 -24.08 7.18 17.31
C ASP A 293 -22.62 7.67 17.37
N SER A 294 -21.64 6.78 17.46
CA SER A 294 -20.22 7.17 17.64
C SER A 294 -19.22 6.50 16.69
N GLY A 295 -19.59 5.38 16.06
CA GLY A 295 -18.94 4.85 14.85
C GLY A 295 -19.51 5.52 13.59
N LEU A 296 -20.28 4.77 12.80
CA LEU A 296 -21.08 5.30 11.69
C LEU A 296 -22.52 5.59 12.15
N SER A 297 -22.94 6.85 12.10
CA SER A 297 -24.30 7.24 12.48
C SER A 297 -25.35 6.66 11.53
N ASP A 298 -26.48 6.23 12.08
CA ASP A 298 -27.63 5.70 11.32
C ASP A 298 -28.15 6.70 10.29
N LYS A 299 -28.16 7.98 10.66
CA LYS A 299 -28.58 9.06 9.77
C LYS A 299 -27.67 9.14 8.54
N VAL A 300 -26.35 9.17 8.75
CA VAL A 300 -25.40 9.28 7.62
C VAL A 300 -25.46 8.04 6.74
N PHE A 301 -25.48 6.83 7.32
CA PHE A 301 -25.60 5.59 6.54
C PHE A 301 -26.87 5.58 5.68
N ARG A 302 -28.02 5.89 6.29
CA ARG A 302 -29.29 5.99 5.57
C ARG A 302 -29.21 7.02 4.45
N THR A 303 -28.71 8.22 4.73
CA THR A 303 -28.67 9.29 3.74
C THR A 303 -27.78 8.94 2.56
N VAL A 304 -26.60 8.35 2.78
CA VAL A 304 -25.74 7.89 1.67
C VAL A 304 -26.47 6.84 0.84
N LEU A 305 -27.05 5.81 1.47
CA LEU A 305 -27.75 4.74 0.76
C LEU A 305 -28.97 5.25 -0.03
N GLU A 306 -29.74 6.18 0.53
CA GLU A 306 -30.87 6.84 -0.14
C GLU A 306 -30.40 7.71 -1.30
N MET A 307 -29.34 8.50 -1.12
CA MET A 307 -28.79 9.34 -2.19
C MET A 307 -28.27 8.47 -3.33
N THR A 308 -27.44 7.47 -3.05
CA THR A 308 -26.94 6.54 -4.06
C THR A 308 -28.08 5.83 -4.77
N PHE A 309 -29.10 5.32 -4.07
CA PHE A 309 -30.25 4.70 -4.72
C PHE A 309 -31.04 5.66 -5.62
N ASN A 310 -31.20 6.91 -5.20
CA ASN A 310 -31.97 7.91 -5.94
C ASN A 310 -31.18 8.51 -7.13
N SER A 311 -29.86 8.50 -7.08
CA SER A 311 -28.98 9.00 -8.15
C SER A 311 -29.12 8.21 -9.45
N TYR A 312 -29.34 6.90 -9.41
CA TYR A 312 -29.52 6.10 -10.62
C TYR A 312 -30.92 6.25 -11.21
N GLU A 313 -31.02 6.75 -12.44
CA GLU A 313 -32.25 6.74 -13.22
C GLU A 313 -32.63 5.31 -13.62
N GLU A 314 -31.66 4.57 -14.18
CA GLU A 314 -31.81 3.17 -14.55
C GLU A 314 -31.44 2.26 -13.36
N LYS A 315 -32.45 1.63 -12.75
CA LYS A 315 -32.21 0.79 -11.57
C LYS A 315 -31.38 -0.45 -11.86
N ASP A 316 -31.31 -0.92 -13.11
CA ASP A 316 -30.46 -2.06 -13.45
C ASP A 316 -28.96 -1.74 -13.30
N GLU A 317 -28.53 -0.50 -13.52
CA GLU A 317 -27.15 -0.07 -13.28
C GLU A 317 -26.82 -0.06 -11.77
N PHE A 318 -27.75 0.43 -10.95
CA PHE A 318 -27.65 0.35 -9.48
C PHE A 318 -27.49 -1.10 -9.01
N TRP A 319 -28.28 -2.03 -9.57
CA TRP A 319 -28.20 -3.44 -9.22
C TRP A 319 -26.99 -4.18 -9.83
N GLY A 320 -26.34 -3.60 -10.83
CA GLY A 320 -25.12 -4.16 -11.44
C GLY A 320 -23.84 -3.82 -10.64
N ASN A 321 -23.89 -2.84 -9.75
CA ASN A 321 -22.69 -2.36 -9.05
C ASN A 321 -22.40 -3.19 -7.78
N LYS A 322 -21.24 -3.85 -7.75
CA LYS A 322 -20.81 -4.69 -6.61
C LYS A 322 -20.62 -3.90 -5.31
N TYR A 323 -20.13 -2.65 -5.37
CA TYR A 323 -19.84 -1.82 -4.20
C TYR A 323 -21.13 -1.36 -3.50
N ILE A 324 -22.17 -1.10 -4.30
CA ILE A 324 -23.52 -0.86 -3.78
C ILE A 324 -24.03 -2.10 -3.03
N PHE A 325 -23.84 -3.31 -3.59
CA PHE A 325 -24.21 -4.54 -2.90
C PHE A 325 -23.38 -4.78 -1.63
N ARG A 326 -22.09 -4.42 -1.60
CA ARG A 326 -21.30 -4.44 -0.36
C ARG A 326 -21.95 -3.57 0.73
N CYS A 327 -22.42 -2.38 0.40
CA CYS A 327 -23.18 -1.52 1.32
C CYS A 327 -24.48 -2.16 1.81
N ILE A 328 -25.28 -2.73 0.90
CA ILE A 328 -26.58 -3.33 1.24
C ILE A 328 -26.40 -4.56 2.14
N ILE A 329 -25.50 -5.48 1.76
CA ILE A 329 -25.22 -6.70 2.52
C ILE A 329 -24.55 -6.39 3.86
N GLY A 330 -23.59 -5.46 3.91
CA GLY A 330 -23.02 -4.96 5.16
C GLY A 330 -24.08 -4.31 6.05
N GLY A 331 -25.02 -3.59 5.44
CA GLY A 331 -26.18 -3.03 6.12
C GLY A 331 -27.09 -4.12 6.71
N PHE A 332 -27.36 -5.22 6.01
CA PHE A 332 -28.08 -6.35 6.60
C PHE A 332 -27.34 -6.97 7.80
N LEU A 333 -26.00 -7.04 7.72
CA LEU A 333 -25.18 -7.58 8.80
C LEU A 333 -25.20 -6.72 10.07
N LYS A 334 -25.18 -5.39 9.95
CA LYS A 334 -24.96 -4.48 11.11
C LYS A 334 -26.07 -3.48 11.38
N LYS A 335 -26.85 -3.10 10.38
CA LYS A 335 -27.95 -2.12 10.47
C LYS A 335 -29.22 -2.63 9.75
N PRO A 336 -29.71 -3.86 10.05
CA PRO A 336 -30.75 -4.53 9.27
C PRO A 336 -32.05 -3.73 9.20
N MET A 337 -32.41 -3.00 10.27
CA MET A 337 -33.63 -2.19 10.28
C MET A 337 -33.61 -1.07 9.23
N ILE A 338 -32.46 -0.46 8.94
CA ILE A 338 -32.35 0.60 7.92
C ILE A 338 -32.56 -0.01 6.53
N VAL A 339 -31.86 -1.11 6.24
CA VAL A 339 -31.94 -1.78 4.94
C VAL A 339 -33.34 -2.37 4.71
N MET A 340 -33.95 -2.99 5.73
CA MET A 340 -35.32 -3.52 5.65
C MET A 340 -36.36 -2.43 5.41
N ASN A 341 -36.18 -1.23 5.97
CA ASN A 341 -37.09 -0.12 5.69
C ASN A 341 -37.01 0.37 4.23
N MET A 342 -35.84 0.23 3.59
CA MET A 342 -35.64 0.67 2.21
C MET A 342 -36.01 -0.39 1.18
N PHE A 343 -35.63 -1.65 1.43
CA PHE A 343 -35.71 -2.71 0.44
C PHE A 343 -36.55 -3.93 0.87
N GLY A 344 -37.17 -3.90 2.05
CA GLY A 344 -37.92 -5.04 2.59
C GLY A 344 -39.05 -5.51 1.68
N ASP A 345 -39.75 -4.58 1.03
CA ASP A 345 -40.86 -4.88 0.11
C ASP A 345 -40.39 -5.54 -1.21
N ILE A 346 -39.13 -5.36 -1.58
CA ILE A 346 -38.52 -5.90 -2.80
C ILE A 346 -37.36 -6.87 -2.50
N LEU A 347 -37.33 -7.42 -1.29
CA LEU A 347 -36.21 -8.23 -0.83
C LEU A 347 -35.99 -9.48 -1.70
N ASP A 348 -37.04 -10.05 -2.28
CA ASP A 348 -36.91 -11.15 -3.23
C ASP A 348 -36.17 -10.73 -4.50
N GLN A 349 -36.43 -9.53 -5.01
CA GLN A 349 -35.70 -8.97 -6.16
C GLN A 349 -34.24 -8.67 -5.81
N VAL A 350 -33.97 -8.13 -4.62
CA VAL A 350 -32.59 -7.88 -4.14
C VAL A 350 -31.79 -9.18 -4.11
N LEU A 351 -32.38 -10.27 -3.59
CA LEU A 351 -31.73 -11.58 -3.56
C LEU A 351 -31.51 -12.17 -4.96
N VAL A 352 -32.44 -11.96 -5.91
CA VAL A 352 -32.24 -12.38 -7.31
C VAL A 352 -31.08 -11.60 -7.94
N LYS A 353 -31.05 -10.27 -7.79
CA LYS A 353 -29.95 -9.44 -8.32
C LYS A 353 -28.60 -9.77 -7.69
N PHE A 354 -28.59 -10.07 -6.39
CA PHE A 354 -27.39 -10.56 -5.72
C PHE A 354 -26.93 -11.91 -6.28
N LYS A 355 -27.86 -12.83 -6.56
CA LYS A 355 -27.57 -14.11 -7.22
C LYS A 355 -26.89 -13.89 -8.57
N ASP A 356 -27.41 -12.96 -9.38
CA ASP A 356 -26.85 -12.64 -10.71
C ASP A 356 -25.38 -12.17 -10.59
N LEU A 357 -25.05 -11.35 -9.59
CA LEU A 357 -23.66 -10.90 -9.36
C LEU A 357 -22.71 -12.03 -8.98
N VAL A 358 -23.19 -12.99 -8.16
CA VAL A 358 -22.42 -14.17 -7.80
C VAL A 358 -22.23 -15.06 -9.04
N GLU A 359 -23.31 -15.35 -9.76
CA GLU A 359 -23.28 -16.24 -10.93
C GLU A 359 -22.40 -15.70 -12.07
N ASN A 360 -22.39 -14.39 -12.28
CA ASN A 360 -21.54 -13.73 -13.28
C ASN A 360 -20.08 -13.52 -12.86
N GLY A 361 -19.69 -13.96 -11.65
CA GLY A 361 -18.32 -13.88 -11.16
C GLY A 361 -17.90 -12.50 -10.64
N THR A 362 -18.82 -11.53 -10.58
CA THR A 362 -18.54 -10.18 -10.04
C THR A 362 -18.35 -10.18 -8.52
N TRP A 363 -18.99 -11.13 -7.82
CA TRP A 363 -18.89 -11.31 -6.37
C TRP A 363 -18.07 -12.58 -6.05
N CYS A 364 -16.74 -12.46 -6.09
CA CYS A 364 -15.83 -13.62 -6.09
C CYS A 364 -14.71 -13.57 -5.05
N THR A 365 -14.36 -12.38 -4.53
CA THR A 365 -13.25 -12.22 -3.56
C THR A 365 -13.56 -12.91 -2.23
N VAL A 366 -12.53 -13.31 -1.47
CA VAL A 366 -12.71 -13.87 -0.11
C VAL A 366 -13.48 -12.89 0.78
N TYR A 367 -13.17 -11.59 0.69
CA TYR A 367 -13.93 -10.54 1.36
C TYR A 367 -15.42 -10.57 0.99
N ASP A 368 -15.73 -10.58 -0.31
CA ASP A 368 -17.10 -10.56 -0.81
C ASP A 368 -17.87 -11.79 -0.34
N LEU A 369 -17.29 -12.99 -0.52
CA LEU A 369 -17.93 -14.23 -0.11
C LEU A 369 -18.21 -14.26 1.40
N LYS A 370 -17.26 -13.79 2.24
CA LYS A 370 -17.48 -13.66 3.70
C LYS A 370 -18.61 -12.70 4.03
N LEU A 371 -18.59 -11.50 3.43
CA LEU A 371 -19.61 -10.48 3.64
C LEU A 371 -21.00 -10.99 3.23
N GLY A 372 -21.09 -11.59 2.05
CA GLY A 372 -22.30 -12.20 1.49
C GLY A 372 -22.89 -13.24 2.43
N MET A 373 -22.07 -14.18 2.88
CA MET A 373 -22.49 -15.22 3.81
C MET A 373 -23.04 -14.68 5.12
N LEU A 374 -22.31 -13.75 5.75
CA LEU A 374 -22.69 -13.17 7.04
C LEU A 374 -23.96 -12.31 6.92
N GLY A 375 -24.06 -11.47 5.88
CA GLY A 375 -25.25 -10.65 5.65
C GLY A 375 -26.49 -11.49 5.34
N LEU A 376 -26.37 -12.51 4.48
CA LEU A 376 -27.47 -13.45 4.20
C LEU A 376 -27.89 -14.23 5.45
N LEU A 377 -26.94 -14.59 6.31
CA LEU A 377 -27.26 -15.27 7.57
C LEU A 377 -28.13 -14.40 8.48
N GLU A 378 -27.89 -13.09 8.53
CA GLU A 378 -28.75 -12.15 9.26
C GLU A 378 -30.13 -11.99 8.60
N ILE A 379 -30.23 -12.07 7.26
CA ILE A 379 -31.54 -12.13 6.57
C ILE A 379 -32.31 -13.39 6.99
N VAL A 380 -31.65 -14.55 7.03
CA VAL A 380 -32.26 -15.83 7.47
C VAL A 380 -32.79 -15.72 8.89
N LYS A 381 -32.02 -15.11 9.80
CA LYS A 381 -32.42 -14.89 11.20
C LYS A 381 -33.58 -13.90 11.31
N GLY A 382 -33.51 -12.78 10.58
CA GLY A 382 -34.50 -11.69 10.65
C GLY A 382 -35.82 -11.98 9.95
N CYS A 383 -35.82 -12.84 8.93
CA CYS A 383 -37.00 -13.20 8.12
C CYS A 383 -37.59 -14.57 8.48
N ALA A 384 -37.59 -14.95 9.76
CA ALA A 384 -38.03 -16.27 10.21
C ALA A 384 -39.45 -16.65 9.74
N ASP A 385 -40.34 -15.67 9.65
CA ASP A 385 -41.75 -15.86 9.24
C ASP A 385 -41.95 -15.88 7.71
N ASN A 386 -40.94 -15.51 6.91
CA ASN A 386 -41.00 -15.50 5.45
C ASN A 386 -40.18 -16.64 4.86
N GLU A 387 -40.81 -17.81 4.75
CA GLU A 387 -40.17 -19.04 4.27
C GLU A 387 -39.56 -18.90 2.87
N ARG A 388 -40.19 -18.14 1.96
CA ARG A 388 -39.67 -17.92 0.61
C ARG A 388 -38.33 -17.19 0.63
N ILE A 389 -38.27 -16.04 1.31
CA ILE A 389 -37.03 -15.24 1.43
C ILE A 389 -35.94 -16.05 2.14
N ARG A 390 -36.30 -16.75 3.21
CA ARG A 390 -35.36 -17.60 3.95
C ARG A 390 -34.74 -18.67 3.06
N ASN A 391 -35.56 -19.38 2.26
CA ASN A 391 -35.06 -20.42 1.37
C ASN A 391 -34.14 -19.85 0.27
N MET A 392 -34.47 -18.68 -0.29
CA MET A 392 -33.60 -18.00 -1.26
C MET A 392 -32.26 -17.61 -0.65
N ALA A 393 -32.26 -17.06 0.58
CA ALA A 393 -31.04 -16.68 1.28
C ALA A 393 -30.18 -17.92 1.63
N VAL A 394 -30.79 -19.03 2.05
CA VAL A 394 -30.07 -20.29 2.32
C VAL A 394 -29.46 -20.89 1.05
N GLU A 395 -30.19 -20.87 -0.08
CA GLU A 395 -29.65 -21.31 -1.38
C GLU A 395 -28.43 -20.49 -1.78
N LEU A 396 -28.49 -19.18 -1.61
CA LEU A 396 -27.36 -18.28 -1.87
C LEU A 396 -26.18 -18.53 -0.93
N ILE A 397 -26.42 -18.75 0.37
CA ILE A 397 -25.34 -19.12 1.31
C ILE A 397 -24.65 -20.41 0.85
N SER A 398 -25.40 -21.40 0.38
CA SER A 398 -24.82 -22.64 -0.18
C SER A 398 -23.93 -22.35 -1.39
N LEU A 399 -24.43 -21.54 -2.34
CA LEU A 399 -23.67 -21.15 -3.53
C LEU A 399 -22.36 -20.44 -3.16
N LEU A 400 -22.38 -19.52 -2.19
CA LEU A 400 -21.18 -18.84 -1.71
C LEU A 400 -20.21 -19.81 -1.03
N CYS A 401 -20.72 -20.77 -0.25
CA CYS A 401 -19.87 -21.77 0.43
C CYS A 401 -19.13 -22.65 -0.56
N ASP A 402 -19.77 -23.03 -1.65
CA ASP A 402 -19.16 -23.87 -2.70
C ASP A 402 -17.99 -23.15 -3.39
N ARG A 403 -18.06 -21.80 -3.51
CA ARG A 403 -17.03 -20.97 -4.14
C ARG A 403 -15.90 -20.55 -3.20
N TYR A 404 -16.15 -20.55 -1.89
CA TYR A 404 -15.24 -19.98 -0.88
C TYR A 404 -13.84 -20.60 -0.88
N ASN A 405 -13.73 -21.93 -0.95
CA ASN A 405 -12.43 -22.59 -0.96
C ASN A 405 -11.62 -22.21 -2.20
N GLY A 406 -12.27 -22.09 -3.36
CA GLY A 406 -11.62 -21.64 -4.60
C GLY A 406 -11.07 -20.21 -4.48
N ALA A 407 -11.84 -19.30 -3.89
CA ALA A 407 -11.41 -17.93 -3.65
C ALA A 407 -10.23 -17.84 -2.65
N VAL A 408 -10.23 -18.67 -1.60
CA VAL A 408 -9.11 -18.74 -0.65
C VAL A 408 -7.84 -19.26 -1.33
N GLU A 409 -7.95 -20.34 -2.10
CA GLU A 409 -6.82 -20.87 -2.89
C GLU A 409 -6.31 -19.85 -3.90
N HIS A 410 -7.20 -19.07 -4.51
CA HIS A 410 -6.87 -17.98 -5.43
C HIS A 410 -6.07 -16.87 -4.73
N ARG A 411 -6.56 -16.37 -3.58
CA ARG A 411 -5.86 -15.36 -2.77
C ARG A 411 -4.48 -15.84 -2.32
N GLU A 412 -4.36 -17.11 -1.91
CA GLU A 412 -3.06 -17.69 -1.53
C GLU A 412 -2.08 -17.77 -2.71
N LYS A 413 -2.53 -18.08 -3.92
CA LYS A 413 -1.69 -18.06 -5.14
C LYS A 413 -1.22 -16.64 -5.45
N LEU A 414 -2.12 -15.65 -5.37
CA LEU A 414 -1.78 -14.24 -5.57
C LEU A 414 -0.73 -13.73 -4.57
N LEU A 415 -0.83 -14.13 -3.30
CA LEU A 415 0.18 -13.81 -2.27
C LEU A 415 1.56 -14.42 -2.60
N LYS A 416 1.60 -15.64 -3.14
CA LYS A 416 2.87 -16.27 -3.54
C LYS A 416 3.49 -15.61 -4.77
N ILE A 417 2.65 -15.18 -5.73
CA ILE A 417 3.11 -14.45 -6.93
C ILE A 417 3.70 -13.10 -6.51
N THR A 418 3.00 -12.33 -5.67
CA THR A 418 3.48 -11.04 -5.17
C THR A 418 4.73 -11.15 -4.29
N ALA A 419 4.88 -12.26 -3.56
CA ALA A 419 6.11 -12.56 -2.80
C ALA A 419 7.29 -13.05 -3.69
N GLY A 420 7.09 -13.25 -4.99
CA GLY A 420 8.12 -13.76 -5.91
C GLY A 420 8.44 -15.24 -5.70
N GLU A 421 7.59 -15.99 -5.00
CA GLU A 421 7.77 -17.42 -4.71
C GLU A 421 7.31 -18.33 -5.86
N GLU A 422 6.36 -17.86 -6.68
CA GLU A 422 5.86 -18.56 -7.86
C GLU A 422 6.02 -17.69 -9.12
N ASN A 423 6.68 -18.23 -10.15
CA ASN A 423 6.72 -17.60 -11.47
C ASN A 423 5.40 -17.87 -12.19
N VAL A 424 4.78 -16.82 -12.76
CA VAL A 424 3.69 -16.97 -13.73
C VAL A 424 4.25 -17.63 -14.98
N SER A 425 4.30 -18.95 -15.00
CA SER A 425 4.60 -19.66 -16.24
C SER A 425 3.43 -19.41 -17.18
N ASN A 426 3.68 -18.73 -18.30
CA ASN A 426 2.81 -18.73 -19.47
C ASN A 426 2.73 -20.18 -20.00
N GLY A 427 1.94 -21.00 -19.32
CA GLY A 427 1.67 -22.39 -19.63
C GLY A 427 0.46 -22.48 -20.52
N SER A 428 0.72 -22.61 -21.82
CA SER A 428 -0.25 -23.09 -22.79
C SER A 428 -0.95 -24.37 -22.31
N GLY A 429 -2.28 -24.35 -22.25
CA GLY A 429 -3.11 -25.57 -22.30
C GLY A 429 -3.32 -26.29 -20.98
N GLY A 430 -4.17 -25.72 -20.13
CA GLY A 430 -4.87 -26.39 -19.03
C GLY A 430 -6.18 -25.64 -18.81
N GLU A 431 -7.26 -26.34 -18.47
CA GLU A 431 -8.63 -25.82 -18.35
C GLU A 431 -8.64 -24.42 -17.71
N LYS A 432 -9.18 -23.44 -18.44
CA LYS A 432 -9.44 -22.13 -17.86
C LYS A 432 -10.45 -22.36 -16.74
N ASP A 433 -10.04 -22.18 -15.50
CA ASP A 433 -10.98 -21.82 -14.44
C ASP A 433 -11.49 -20.42 -14.80
N GLU A 434 -12.47 -20.34 -15.70
CA GLU A 434 -13.08 -19.08 -16.20
C GLU A 434 -13.71 -18.25 -15.06
N GLU A 435 -13.82 -18.84 -13.86
CA GLU A 435 -14.45 -18.24 -12.68
C GLU A 435 -13.50 -17.31 -11.88
N PHE A 436 -12.19 -17.49 -11.99
CA PHE A 436 -11.20 -16.66 -11.30
C PHE A 436 -10.13 -16.20 -12.27
N ASP A 437 -10.27 -14.97 -12.79
CA ASP A 437 -9.21 -14.35 -13.56
C ASP A 437 -8.05 -14.00 -12.62
N LEU A 438 -7.01 -14.85 -12.67
CA LEU A 438 -5.81 -14.83 -11.83
C LEU A 438 -5.06 -13.50 -11.81
N LEU A 439 -5.32 -12.62 -12.76
CA LEU A 439 -4.68 -11.31 -12.86
C LEU A 439 -5.70 -10.17 -12.98
N SER A 440 -6.93 -10.39 -12.51
CA SER A 440 -7.92 -9.31 -12.42
C SER A 440 -7.49 -8.27 -11.40
N ASP A 441 -7.76 -7.00 -11.70
CA ASP A 441 -7.54 -5.87 -10.78
C ASP A 441 -8.21 -6.12 -9.42
N ASP A 442 -9.43 -6.70 -9.45
CA ASP A 442 -10.18 -7.13 -8.27
C ASP A 442 -9.42 -8.09 -7.34
N GLY A 443 -8.59 -8.98 -7.91
CA GLY A 443 -7.78 -9.91 -7.15
C GLY A 443 -6.60 -9.22 -6.44
N PHE A 444 -5.99 -8.23 -7.09
CA PHE A 444 -4.91 -7.43 -6.49
C PHE A 444 -5.42 -6.46 -5.43
N ASP A 445 -6.58 -5.82 -5.68
CA ASP A 445 -7.24 -4.94 -4.72
C ASP A 445 -7.58 -5.68 -3.41
N GLU A 446 -7.93 -6.97 -3.49
CA GLU A 446 -8.17 -7.80 -2.31
C GLU A 446 -6.92 -8.01 -1.45
N LEU A 447 -5.71 -8.07 -2.05
CA LEU A 447 -4.48 -8.28 -1.28
C LEU A 447 -4.19 -7.11 -0.34
N ASN A 448 -4.48 -5.91 -0.82
CA ASN A 448 -4.24 -4.66 -0.08
C ASN A 448 -5.43 -4.29 0.83
N LYS A 449 -6.55 -5.01 0.71
CA LYS A 449 -7.75 -4.73 1.50
C LYS A 449 -7.55 -5.13 2.95
N VAL A 450 -7.59 -4.13 3.82
CA VAL A 450 -7.71 -4.31 5.27
C VAL A 450 -9.18 -4.42 5.63
N SER A 451 -9.60 -5.51 6.28
CA SER A 451 -10.96 -5.64 6.81
C SER A 451 -11.05 -6.43 8.11
N VAL A 452 -12.00 -6.05 8.96
CA VAL A 452 -12.36 -6.79 10.18
C VAL A 452 -12.92 -8.19 9.90
N LEU A 453 -13.32 -8.48 8.65
CA LEU A 453 -13.81 -9.80 8.25
C LEU A 453 -12.69 -10.84 8.15
N ASP A 454 -11.42 -10.43 8.04
CA ASP A 454 -10.31 -11.36 7.93
C ASP A 454 -10.18 -12.26 9.18
N ASP A 455 -10.48 -11.72 10.37
CA ASP A 455 -10.43 -12.44 11.64
C ASP A 455 -11.67 -13.31 11.92
N ILE A 456 -12.69 -13.29 11.06
CA ILE A 456 -13.95 -14.02 11.26
C ILE A 456 -13.91 -15.38 10.56
N ASP A 457 -14.12 -16.44 11.33
CA ASP A 457 -14.40 -17.79 10.82
C ASP A 457 -15.87 -17.91 10.40
N VAL A 458 -16.15 -17.49 9.17
CA VAL A 458 -17.51 -17.48 8.59
C VAL A 458 -18.12 -18.87 8.52
N VAL A 459 -17.31 -19.91 8.27
CA VAL A 459 -17.78 -21.30 8.15
C VAL A 459 -18.31 -21.78 9.50
N LYS A 460 -17.62 -21.43 10.59
CA LYS A 460 -18.08 -21.73 11.95
C LYS A 460 -19.37 -20.99 12.30
N GLU A 461 -19.49 -19.71 11.93
CA GLU A 461 -20.71 -18.92 12.16
C GLU A 461 -21.92 -19.54 11.44
N ILE A 462 -21.78 -19.86 10.16
CA ILE A 462 -22.82 -20.54 9.37
C ILE A 462 -23.21 -21.87 10.01
N LYS A 463 -22.23 -22.72 10.35
CA LYS A 463 -22.50 -24.02 10.96
C LYS A 463 -23.28 -23.86 12.26
N THR A 464 -22.88 -22.94 13.12
CA THR A 464 -23.53 -22.71 14.41
C THR A 464 -25.01 -22.34 14.26
N HIS A 465 -25.36 -21.60 13.21
CA HIS A 465 -26.72 -21.07 13.04
C HIS A 465 -27.61 -21.86 12.09
N LEU A 466 -27.06 -22.54 11.07
CA LEU A 466 -27.85 -23.31 10.11
C LEU A 466 -27.95 -24.80 10.47
N THR A 467 -27.03 -25.38 11.26
CA THR A 467 -27.14 -26.79 11.69
C THR A 467 -28.11 -27.03 12.86
N VAL A 468 -28.91 -26.02 13.25
CA VAL A 468 -30.03 -26.18 14.19
C VAL A 468 -31.33 -26.59 13.48
N SER A 469 -31.35 -26.63 12.14
CA SER A 469 -32.51 -27.10 11.38
C SER A 469 -32.18 -28.43 10.71
N ASN A 470 -32.53 -29.53 11.39
CA ASN A 470 -32.56 -30.90 10.84
C ASN A 470 -33.34 -30.97 9.52
#